data_AF-A0AAU4TG95-F1
#
_entry.id   AF-A0AAU4TG95-F1
#
_cell.length_a   1.000
_cell.length_b   1.000
_cell.length_c   1.000
_cell.angle_alpha   90.00
_cell.angle_beta   90.00
_cell.angle_gamma   90.00
#
_symmetry.space_group_name_H-M   'P 1'
#
loop_
_entity.id
_entity.type
_entity.pdbx_description
1 polymer ?
#
loop_
_entity_poly.entity_id
_entity_poly.type
_entity_poly.pdbx_seq_one_letter_code
_entity_poly.pdbx_strand_id
1 'polypeptide(L)'
;MAVMGKLLKNKRAGDEGLAWNAPNLGGEDTLELSSPDFVHEAPIPTLHAGKRLGGQDLSPALTWEPAPTGTVQLLLVIEDPDAPMALPYNHGIALLDPSLTSLPQGGLHADTPADGVRLLSSGSRRGYLGPAPIKGHGPHRYVFQLFALGTPLTVGRSDTVPDSAKPRAVLAAAGDVLARGRLDGFYERV
;
A
#
# COMPACT_ATOMS: atom_id res chain seq x y z
N MET A 1 16.77 18.01 16.09
CA MET A 1 17.17 17.06 17.15
C MET A 1 16.66 15.66 16.81
N ALA A 2 17.55 14.66 16.68
CA ALA A 2 17.22 13.27 16.30
C ALA A 2 17.00 12.32 17.50
N VAL A 3 16.83 12.86 18.71
CA VAL A 3 16.80 12.11 19.97
C VAL A 3 15.60 11.13 20.01
N MET A 4 14.44 11.55 19.51
CA MET A 4 13.22 10.72 19.51
C MET A 4 13.36 9.49 18.60
N GLY A 5 13.87 9.66 17.37
CA GLY A 5 14.04 8.53 16.44
C GLY A 5 15.00 7.49 16.99
N LYS A 6 16.12 7.92 17.59
CA LYS A 6 17.10 7.02 18.21
C LYS A 6 16.54 6.24 19.39
N LEU A 7 15.62 6.83 20.16
CA LEU A 7 14.95 6.16 21.28
C LEU A 7 13.96 5.10 20.79
N LEU A 8 13.32 5.36 19.64
CA LEU A 8 12.30 4.48 19.07
C LEU A 8 12.86 3.40 18.13
N LYS A 9 14.13 3.47 17.69
CA LYS A 9 14.73 2.61 16.64
C LYS A 9 14.44 1.09 16.72
N ASN A 10 14.17 0.57 17.92
CA ASN A 10 13.87 -0.85 18.17
C ASN A 10 12.37 -1.17 18.24
N LYS A 11 11.49 -0.18 18.11
CA LYS A 11 10.03 -0.34 18.04
C LYS A 11 9.60 -0.30 16.58
N ARG A 12 9.10 -1.43 16.09
CA ARG A 12 8.58 -1.61 14.74
C ARG A 12 7.29 -2.41 14.86
N ALA A 13 6.31 -2.12 14.02
CA ALA A 13 5.06 -2.90 14.00
C ALA A 13 5.29 -4.36 13.59
N GLY A 14 6.32 -4.60 12.77
CA GLY A 14 6.70 -5.92 12.30
C GLY A 14 5.84 -6.41 11.14
N ASP A 15 6.27 -7.53 10.55
CA ASP A 15 5.71 -8.04 9.30
C ASP A 15 4.42 -8.85 9.54
N GLU A 16 4.24 -9.42 10.73
CA GLU A 16 3.08 -10.24 11.08
C GLU A 16 1.74 -9.51 10.84
N GLY A 17 1.75 -8.18 10.99
CA GLY A 17 0.58 -7.34 10.78
C GLY A 17 0.34 -6.88 9.35
N LEU A 18 1.19 -7.23 8.37
CA LEU A 18 1.00 -6.83 6.97
C LEU A 18 -0.22 -7.53 6.36
N ALA A 19 -0.89 -6.87 5.42
CA ALA A 19 -1.95 -7.50 4.61
C ALA A 19 -1.45 -8.78 3.91
N TRP A 20 -0.19 -8.79 3.49
CA TRP A 20 0.51 -9.91 2.85
C TRP A 20 0.48 -11.20 3.69
N ASN A 21 0.50 -11.05 5.02
CA ASN A 21 0.53 -12.15 5.97
C ASN A 21 -0.85 -12.44 6.57
N ALA A 22 -1.91 -11.77 6.12
CA ALA A 22 -3.27 -12.04 6.57
C ALA A 22 -3.74 -13.41 6.01
N PRO A 23 -4.24 -14.34 6.85
CA PRO A 23 -4.60 -15.68 6.41
C PRO A 23 -5.64 -15.74 5.27
N ASN A 24 -6.56 -14.78 5.24
CA ASN A 24 -7.60 -14.65 4.22
C ASN A 24 -7.09 -14.04 2.90
N LEU A 25 -5.87 -13.51 2.87
CA LEU A 25 -5.22 -12.90 1.70
C LEU A 25 -4.08 -13.77 1.14
N GLY A 26 -4.06 -15.05 1.50
CA GLY A 26 -3.19 -16.04 0.86
C GLY A 26 -3.63 -16.29 -0.59
N GLY A 27 -2.66 -16.42 -1.48
CA GLY A 27 -2.86 -16.71 -2.90
C GLY A 27 -1.51 -17.03 -3.55
N GLU A 28 -1.50 -17.41 -4.83
CA GLU A 28 -0.25 -17.64 -5.55
C GLU A 28 0.46 -16.30 -5.85
N ASP A 29 1.78 -16.27 -5.68
CA ASP A 29 2.61 -15.08 -5.88
C ASP A 29 2.95 -14.87 -7.38
N THR A 30 1.92 -14.82 -8.23
CA THR A 30 2.04 -14.78 -9.70
C THR A 30 1.76 -13.42 -10.32
N LEU A 31 1.31 -12.42 -9.54
CA LEU A 31 1.19 -11.03 -10.00
C LEU A 31 2.56 -10.35 -9.85
N GLU A 32 3.32 -10.23 -10.93
CA GLU A 32 4.64 -9.58 -10.89
C GLU A 32 4.54 -8.06 -10.75
N LEU A 33 4.40 -7.57 -9.51
CA LEU A 33 4.33 -6.14 -9.22
C LEU A 33 5.72 -5.49 -9.26
N SER A 34 5.88 -4.46 -10.10
CA SER A 34 7.12 -3.72 -10.29
C SER A 34 6.88 -2.22 -10.48
N SER A 35 7.96 -1.44 -10.51
CA SER A 35 7.93 0.00 -10.76
C SER A 35 9.13 0.41 -11.61
N PRO A 36 8.97 1.32 -12.59
CA PRO A 36 10.10 1.94 -13.25
C PRO A 36 10.81 2.99 -12.35
N ASP A 37 10.15 3.44 -11.28
CA ASP A 37 10.66 4.52 -10.43
C ASP A 37 11.65 4.01 -9.38
N PHE A 38 11.54 2.74 -8.99
CA PHE A 38 12.49 2.08 -8.10
C PHE A 38 12.43 0.55 -8.26
N VAL A 39 13.57 -0.10 -8.00
CA VAL A 39 13.68 -1.56 -8.01
C VAL A 39 13.20 -2.14 -6.68
N HIS A 40 12.68 -3.37 -6.70
CA HIS A 40 12.37 -4.11 -5.48
C HIS A 40 13.56 -4.10 -4.50
N GLU A 41 13.26 -3.83 -3.24
CA GLU A 41 14.24 -3.67 -2.15
C GLU A 41 15.25 -2.51 -2.32
N ALA A 42 14.97 -1.55 -3.20
CA ALA A 42 15.80 -0.37 -3.39
C ALA A 42 15.26 0.87 -2.65
N PRO A 43 16.07 1.93 -2.49
CA PRO A 43 15.59 3.21 -1.98
C PRO A 43 14.51 3.83 -2.89
N ILE A 44 13.43 4.31 -2.28
CA ILE A 44 12.38 5.06 -2.96
C ILE A 44 12.88 6.50 -3.21
N PRO A 45 12.81 7.01 -4.46
CA PRO A 45 13.17 8.40 -4.75
C PRO A 45 12.41 9.42 -3.90
N THR A 46 13.09 10.52 -3.54
CA THR A 46 12.50 11.57 -2.70
C THR A 46 11.25 12.19 -3.31
N LEU A 47 11.09 12.15 -4.63
CA LEU A 47 9.86 12.59 -5.31
C LEU A 47 8.60 11.95 -4.71
N HIS A 48 8.65 10.67 -4.35
CA HIS A 48 7.53 9.92 -3.78
C HIS A 48 7.40 10.10 -2.26
N ALA A 49 8.39 10.67 -1.59
CA ALA A 49 8.35 10.93 -0.16
C ALA A 49 7.36 12.05 0.20
N GLY A 50 7.03 12.16 1.49
CA GLY A 50 6.12 13.17 1.99
C GLY A 50 6.65 14.59 1.80
N LYS A 51 5.76 15.55 1.50
CA LYS A 51 6.11 16.97 1.26
C LYS A 51 7.01 17.61 2.32
N ARG A 52 6.81 17.24 3.59
CA ARG A 52 7.62 17.72 4.73
C ARG A 52 9.10 17.32 4.67
N LEU A 53 9.45 16.35 3.81
CA LEU A 53 10.81 15.86 3.59
C LEU A 53 11.39 16.32 2.24
N GLY A 54 10.70 17.20 1.52
CA GLY A 54 11.12 17.66 0.19
C GLY A 54 10.61 16.81 -0.98
N GLY A 55 9.75 15.82 -0.70
CA GLY A 55 9.04 15.07 -1.72
C GLY A 55 7.74 15.74 -2.17
N GLN A 56 6.94 15.02 -2.96
CA GLN A 56 5.70 15.53 -3.54
C GLN A 56 4.46 14.72 -3.16
N ASP A 57 4.61 13.68 -2.32
CA ASP A 57 3.56 12.68 -2.07
C ASP A 57 3.01 12.07 -3.39
N LEU A 58 3.90 11.91 -4.37
CA LEU A 58 3.54 11.41 -5.69
C LEU A 58 3.70 9.90 -5.70
N SER A 59 2.62 9.13 -5.85
CA SER A 59 2.74 7.66 -5.88
C SER A 59 3.67 7.21 -7.01
N PRO A 60 4.53 6.21 -6.80
CA PRO A 60 5.30 5.62 -7.88
C PRO A 60 4.39 5.09 -8.98
N ALA A 61 4.86 5.09 -10.22
CA ALA A 61 4.27 4.28 -11.28
C ALA A 61 4.39 2.80 -10.88
N LEU A 62 3.35 2.02 -11.14
CA LEU A 62 3.31 0.60 -10.84
C LEU A 62 2.90 -0.16 -12.10
N THR A 63 3.47 -1.34 -12.29
CA THR A 63 3.15 -2.25 -13.38
C THR A 63 3.03 -3.66 -12.86
N TRP A 64 2.09 -4.44 -13.40
CA TRP A 64 1.92 -5.84 -13.07
C TRP A 64 1.38 -6.64 -14.25
N GLU A 65 1.61 -7.95 -14.23
CA GLU A 65 1.05 -8.87 -15.22
C GLU A 65 -0.48 -8.92 -15.17
N PRO A 66 -1.18 -9.22 -16.27
CA PRO A 66 -2.64 -9.36 -16.27
C PRO A 66 -3.12 -10.30 -15.17
N ALA A 67 -4.16 -9.88 -14.45
CA ALA A 67 -4.73 -10.69 -13.38
C ALA A 67 -5.34 -12.00 -13.94
N PRO A 68 -5.35 -13.10 -13.15
CA PRO A 68 -5.92 -14.36 -13.60
C PRO A 68 -7.40 -14.25 -14.02
N THR A 69 -7.83 -15.18 -14.87
CA THR A 69 -9.25 -15.29 -15.25
C THR A 69 -10.11 -15.50 -13.99
N GLY A 70 -11.24 -14.81 -13.91
CA GLY A 70 -12.11 -14.81 -12.73
C GLY A 70 -11.84 -13.66 -11.76
N THR A 71 -10.75 -12.89 -11.95
CA THR A 71 -10.54 -11.65 -11.18
C THR A 71 -11.65 -10.66 -11.49
N VAL A 72 -12.34 -10.19 -10.45
CA VAL A 72 -13.40 -9.19 -10.55
C VAL A 72 -12.99 -7.82 -10.02
N GLN A 73 -11.93 -7.77 -9.21
CA GLN A 73 -11.41 -6.55 -8.62
C GLN A 73 -9.96 -6.74 -8.16
N LEU A 74 -9.15 -5.68 -8.22
CA LEU A 74 -7.84 -5.65 -7.60
C LEU A 74 -7.90 -4.84 -6.30
N LEU A 75 -7.15 -5.28 -5.28
CA LEU A 75 -6.94 -4.54 -4.03
C LEU A 75 -5.45 -4.19 -3.91
N LEU A 76 -5.14 -2.89 -3.89
CA LEU A 76 -3.80 -2.38 -3.64
C LEU A 76 -3.71 -1.83 -2.21
N VAL A 77 -2.70 -2.24 -1.46
CA VAL A 77 -2.45 -1.84 -0.08
C VAL A 77 -0.98 -1.45 0.08
N ILE A 78 -0.71 -0.30 0.67
CA ILE A 78 0.64 0.19 0.91
C ILE A 78 0.82 0.35 2.40
N GLU A 79 1.78 -0.37 3.00
CA GLU A 79 1.99 -0.39 4.44
C GLU A 79 3.46 -0.21 4.85
N ASP A 80 3.69 0.42 5.99
CA ASP A 80 5.00 0.56 6.64
C ASP A 80 5.03 -0.32 7.90
N PRO A 81 5.66 -1.51 7.86
CA PRO A 81 5.81 -2.40 9.02
C PRO A 81 6.87 -1.89 10.01
N ASP A 82 7.65 -0.89 9.64
CA ASP A 82 8.76 -0.35 10.41
C ASP A 82 8.36 0.88 11.24
N ALA A 83 7.15 1.39 11.04
CA ALA A 83 6.59 2.44 11.86
C ALA A 83 6.52 2.01 13.34
N PRO A 84 6.87 2.88 14.30
CA PRO A 84 6.89 2.55 15.72
C PRO A 84 5.47 2.56 16.33
N MET A 85 4.61 1.71 15.81
CA MET A 85 3.22 1.49 16.23
C MET A 85 2.94 0.01 16.44
N ALA A 86 1.75 -0.31 16.95
CA ALA A 86 1.35 -1.70 17.20
C ALA A 86 1.00 -2.49 15.92
N LEU A 87 0.64 -1.78 14.84
CA LEU A 87 0.28 -2.37 13.54
C LEU A 87 0.96 -1.57 12.42
N PRO A 88 1.23 -2.20 11.26
CA PRO A 88 1.79 -1.50 10.11
C PRO A 88 0.96 -0.29 9.74
N TYR A 89 1.65 0.80 9.41
CA TYR A 89 0.98 2.04 9.06
C TYR A 89 0.49 2.01 7.62
N ASN A 90 -0.80 2.24 7.40
CA ASN A 90 -1.34 2.33 6.05
C ASN A 90 -0.96 3.67 5.39
N HIS A 91 -0.23 3.57 4.28
CA HIS A 91 0.18 4.66 3.39
C HIS A 91 -0.75 4.82 2.18
N GLY A 92 -1.63 3.86 1.93
CA GLY A 92 -2.63 3.92 0.88
C GLY A 92 -3.41 2.62 0.80
N ILE A 93 -4.66 2.71 0.36
CA ILE A 93 -5.50 1.56 0.05
C ILE A 93 -6.47 1.92 -1.07
N ALA A 94 -6.56 1.07 -2.09
CA ALA A 94 -7.37 1.33 -3.27
C ALA A 94 -7.94 0.05 -3.86
N LEU A 95 -9.13 0.15 -4.42
CA LEU A 95 -9.71 -0.86 -5.30
C LEU A 95 -9.46 -0.42 -6.73
N LEU A 96 -8.99 -1.35 -7.57
CA LEU A 96 -8.70 -1.09 -8.97
C LEU A 96 -9.56 -1.98 -9.86
N ASP A 97 -9.90 -1.47 -11.04
CA ASP A 97 -10.56 -2.28 -12.07
C ASP A 97 -9.70 -3.51 -12.43
N PRO A 98 -10.30 -4.69 -12.63
CA PRO A 98 -9.57 -5.94 -12.84
C PRO A 98 -8.76 -5.97 -14.15
N SER A 99 -9.09 -5.10 -15.10
CA SER A 99 -8.40 -4.99 -16.39
C SER A 99 -7.12 -4.14 -16.34
N LEU A 100 -6.88 -3.40 -15.25
CA LEU A 100 -5.68 -2.60 -15.14
C LEU A 100 -4.44 -3.49 -14.96
N THR A 101 -3.36 -3.10 -15.63
CA THR A 101 -2.03 -3.70 -15.54
C THR A 101 -0.96 -2.68 -15.14
N SER A 102 -1.37 -1.44 -14.89
CA SER A 102 -0.47 -0.38 -14.44
C SER A 102 -1.20 0.77 -13.77
N LEU A 103 -0.45 1.55 -13.00
CA LEU A 103 -0.80 2.89 -12.56
C LEU A 103 0.28 3.87 -13.02
N PRO A 104 -0.07 5.03 -13.57
CA PRO A 104 0.91 6.07 -13.81
C PRO A 104 1.42 6.63 -12.49
N GLN A 105 2.60 7.26 -12.55
CA GLN A 105 3.10 8.05 -11.43
C GLN A 105 2.04 9.08 -11.00
N GLY A 106 1.73 9.14 -9.70
CA GLY A 106 0.65 9.97 -9.16
C GLY A 106 -0.76 9.42 -9.34
N GLY A 107 -0.95 8.22 -9.90
CA GLY A 107 -2.26 7.60 -10.12
C GLY A 107 -3.09 7.34 -8.85
N LEU A 108 -2.49 7.44 -7.66
CA LEU A 108 -3.16 7.36 -6.36
C LEU A 108 -3.38 8.73 -5.69
N HIS A 109 -3.31 9.83 -6.45
CA HIS A 109 -3.56 11.19 -5.93
C HIS A 109 -4.99 11.31 -5.40
N ALA A 110 -5.16 11.95 -4.23
CA ALA A 110 -6.45 12.02 -3.55
C ALA A 110 -7.53 12.67 -4.42
N ASP A 111 -7.23 13.80 -5.06
CA ASP A 111 -8.21 14.60 -5.80
C ASP A 111 -8.39 14.15 -7.26
N THR A 112 -7.38 13.47 -7.81
CA THR A 112 -7.30 13.12 -9.23
C THR A 112 -6.71 11.71 -9.37
N PRO A 113 -7.39 10.67 -8.86
CA PRO A 113 -6.94 9.31 -9.06
C PRO A 113 -6.98 8.96 -10.56
N ALA A 114 -6.16 7.99 -10.96
CA ALA A 114 -6.21 7.47 -12.32
C ALA A 114 -7.56 6.78 -12.61
N ASP A 115 -7.89 6.64 -13.90
CA ASP A 115 -9.09 5.91 -14.31
C ASP A 115 -9.06 4.46 -13.81
N GLY A 116 -10.22 3.96 -13.38
CA GLY A 116 -10.35 2.63 -12.77
C GLY A 116 -9.77 2.51 -11.37
N VAL A 117 -9.37 3.62 -10.73
CA VAL A 117 -8.89 3.64 -9.33
C VAL A 117 -9.95 4.23 -8.40
N ARG A 118 -10.40 3.42 -7.44
CA ARG A 118 -11.24 3.86 -6.32
C ARG A 118 -10.43 3.87 -5.02
N LEU A 119 -10.11 5.07 -4.54
CA LEU A 119 -9.38 5.26 -3.29
C LEU A 119 -10.27 5.02 -2.08
N LEU A 120 -9.79 4.22 -1.13
CA LEU A 120 -10.41 4.08 0.19
C LEU A 120 -9.69 4.98 1.19
N SER A 121 -10.42 5.46 2.19
CA SER A 121 -9.91 6.40 3.20
C SER A 121 -9.38 5.64 4.41
N SER A 122 -8.20 6.01 4.86
CA SER A 122 -7.64 5.56 6.14
C SER A 122 -7.76 6.67 7.19
N GLY A 123 -8.90 6.72 7.87
CA GLY A 123 -9.21 7.79 8.81
C GLY A 123 -9.52 9.10 8.08
N SER A 124 -8.78 10.18 8.38
CA SER A 124 -8.94 11.48 7.71
C SER A 124 -8.13 11.63 6.41
N ARG A 125 -7.47 10.55 5.95
CA ARG A 125 -6.58 10.55 4.78
C ARG A 125 -7.17 9.69 3.66
N ARG A 126 -7.00 10.14 2.41
CA ARG A 126 -7.36 9.42 1.18
C ARG A 126 -6.17 9.51 0.21
N GLY A 127 -5.99 8.49 -0.62
CA GLY A 127 -4.89 8.43 -1.58
C GLY A 127 -3.57 8.00 -0.98
N TYR A 128 -2.51 8.15 -1.78
CA TYR A 128 -1.15 7.84 -1.37
C TYR A 128 -0.58 8.89 -0.43
N LEU A 129 0.03 8.42 0.65
CA LEU A 129 0.88 9.20 1.52
C LEU A 129 2.31 8.70 1.35
N GLY A 130 3.24 9.59 1.02
CA GLY A 130 4.63 9.26 0.80
C GLY A 130 5.38 8.85 2.08
N PRO A 131 6.54 8.18 1.94
CA PRO A 131 7.47 7.94 3.01
C PRO A 131 7.75 9.18 3.85
N ALA A 132 7.63 9.04 5.17
CA ALA A 132 7.87 10.14 6.08
C ALA A 132 8.42 9.67 7.44
N PRO A 133 9.47 8.83 7.48
CA PRO A 133 9.93 8.20 8.71
C PRO A 133 10.47 9.23 9.71
N ILE A 134 10.49 8.83 10.99
CA ILE A 134 11.00 9.68 12.07
C ILE A 134 12.52 9.84 11.88
N LYS A 135 13.01 11.08 11.96
CA LYS A 135 14.44 11.37 11.81
C LYS A 135 15.27 10.57 12.82
N GLY A 136 16.19 9.75 12.32
CA GLY A 136 17.09 8.91 13.12
C GLY A 136 16.47 7.61 13.65
N HIS A 137 15.32 7.18 13.14
CA HIS A 137 14.70 5.89 13.47
C HIS A 137 15.35 4.68 12.77
N GLY A 138 16.16 4.96 11.75
CA GLY A 138 16.65 3.97 10.79
C GLY A 138 15.76 3.91 9.54
N PRO A 139 16.09 3.03 8.59
CA PRO A 139 15.29 2.82 7.39
C PRO A 139 13.93 2.21 7.74
N HIS A 140 12.92 2.62 6.97
CA HIS A 140 11.59 2.02 6.94
C HIS A 140 11.35 1.39 5.57
N ARG A 141 10.66 0.26 5.56
CA ARG A 141 10.08 -0.38 4.38
C ARG A 141 8.70 0.19 4.09
N TYR A 142 8.38 0.24 2.81
CA TYR A 142 7.07 0.57 2.28
C TYR A 142 6.69 -0.57 1.35
N VAL A 143 5.73 -1.38 1.79
CA VAL A 143 5.34 -2.63 1.16
C VAL A 143 4.08 -2.39 0.36
N PHE A 144 4.22 -2.40 -0.96
CA PHE A 144 3.12 -2.34 -1.93
C PHE A 144 2.64 -3.76 -2.18
N GLN A 145 1.36 -4.00 -1.91
CA GLN A 145 0.76 -5.34 -1.89
C GLN A 145 -0.47 -5.30 -2.80
N LEU A 146 -0.46 -6.08 -3.87
CA LEU A 146 -1.55 -6.17 -4.83
C LEU A 146 -2.20 -7.55 -4.74
N PHE A 147 -3.53 -7.60 -4.68
CA PHE A 147 -4.31 -8.83 -4.61
C PHE A 147 -5.36 -8.85 -5.71
N ALA A 148 -5.42 -9.93 -6.49
CA ALA A 148 -6.51 -10.21 -7.41
C ALA A 148 -7.62 -10.97 -6.70
N LEU A 149 -8.80 -10.35 -6.57
CA LEU A 149 -9.94 -10.92 -5.86
C LEU A 149 -10.91 -11.57 -6.86
N GLY A 150 -11.34 -12.80 -6.58
CA GLY A 150 -12.36 -13.51 -7.34
C GLY A 150 -13.80 -13.13 -6.96
N THR A 151 -13.98 -12.44 -5.83
CA THR A 151 -15.27 -11.91 -5.40
C THR A 151 -15.22 -10.40 -5.14
N PRO A 152 -16.31 -9.66 -5.39
CA PRO A 152 -16.35 -8.23 -5.10
C PRO A 152 -16.20 -7.97 -3.60
N LEU A 153 -15.41 -6.96 -3.24
CA LEU A 153 -15.19 -6.61 -1.85
C LEU A 153 -16.40 -5.90 -1.24
N THR A 154 -16.91 -6.43 -0.14
CA THR A 154 -18.04 -5.85 0.62
C THR A 154 -17.67 -5.70 2.09
N VAL A 155 -17.99 -4.56 2.72
CA VAL A 155 -17.72 -4.34 4.15
C VAL A 155 -19.02 -4.10 4.91
N GLY A 156 -19.27 -4.93 5.93
CA GLY A 156 -20.47 -4.83 6.77
C GLY A 156 -21.72 -5.31 6.05
N ARG A 157 -22.83 -4.58 6.17
CA ARG A 157 -24.11 -4.89 5.51
C ARG A 157 -24.25 -4.19 4.14
N SER A 158 -23.19 -3.58 3.64
CA SER A 158 -23.21 -2.88 2.35
C SER A 158 -22.73 -3.80 1.25
N ASP A 159 -23.42 -3.77 0.12
CA ASP A 159 -23.05 -4.50 -1.09
C ASP A 159 -21.79 -3.92 -1.79
N THR A 160 -21.20 -2.86 -1.23
CA THR A 160 -19.94 -2.27 -1.68
C THR A 160 -19.10 -1.82 -0.48
N VAL A 161 -17.80 -1.60 -0.66
CA VAL A 161 -16.97 -0.99 0.39
C VAL A 161 -17.28 0.51 0.50
N PRO A 162 -17.65 1.05 1.67
CA PRO A 162 -17.71 2.50 1.85
C PRO A 162 -16.33 3.14 1.72
N ASP A 163 -16.22 4.30 1.08
CA ASP A 163 -14.93 4.99 0.94
C ASP A 163 -14.30 5.36 2.29
N SER A 164 -15.08 5.42 3.37
CA SER A 164 -14.61 5.69 4.74
C SER A 164 -14.27 4.43 5.55
N ALA A 165 -14.34 3.24 4.92
CA ALA A 165 -14.06 1.98 5.60
C ALA A 165 -12.62 1.94 6.12
N LYS A 166 -12.46 1.57 7.39
CA LYS A 166 -11.14 1.45 8.01
C LYS A 166 -10.33 0.38 7.27
N PRO A 167 -9.03 0.61 6.96
CA PRO A 167 -8.22 -0.36 6.22
C PRO A 167 -8.29 -1.78 6.78
N ARG A 168 -8.25 -1.93 8.11
CA ARG A 168 -8.33 -3.26 8.74
C ARG A 168 -9.68 -3.96 8.56
N ALA A 169 -10.78 -3.22 8.46
CA ALA A 169 -12.08 -3.80 8.13
C ALA A 169 -12.14 -4.23 6.65
N VAL A 170 -11.53 -3.44 5.76
CA VAL A 170 -11.38 -3.77 4.33
C VAL A 170 -10.57 -5.05 4.18
N LEU A 171 -9.40 -5.13 4.82
CA LEU A 171 -8.52 -6.31 4.79
C LEU A 171 -9.18 -7.55 5.38
N ALA A 172 -9.93 -7.42 6.48
CA ALA A 172 -10.61 -8.55 7.11
C ALA A 172 -11.81 -9.07 6.29
N ALA A 173 -12.40 -8.22 5.45
CA ALA A 173 -13.51 -8.59 4.58
C ALA A 173 -13.06 -9.13 3.22
N ALA A 174 -11.81 -8.86 2.83
CA ALA A 174 -11.24 -9.36 1.60
C ALA A 174 -10.97 -10.87 1.69
N GLY A 175 -10.96 -11.55 0.56
CA GLY A 175 -10.79 -12.99 0.48
C GLY A 175 -10.85 -13.44 -0.96
N ASP A 176 -10.82 -14.75 -1.17
CA ASP A 176 -10.85 -15.34 -2.51
C ASP A 176 -9.77 -14.75 -3.42
N VAL A 177 -8.52 -14.73 -2.92
CA VAL A 177 -7.37 -14.18 -3.63
C VAL A 177 -6.89 -15.21 -4.66
N LEU A 178 -7.05 -14.88 -5.93
CA LEU A 178 -6.65 -15.72 -7.06
C LEU A 178 -5.14 -15.61 -7.36
N ALA A 179 -4.58 -14.42 -7.14
CA ALA A 179 -3.15 -14.15 -7.24
C ALA A 179 -2.77 -12.92 -6.41
N ARG A 180 -1.49 -12.78 -6.09
CA ARG A 180 -0.97 -11.61 -5.38
C ARG A 180 0.45 -11.26 -5.79
N GLY A 181 0.81 -9.99 -5.56
CA GLY A 181 2.07 -9.39 -5.98
C GLY A 181 2.59 -8.41 -4.94
N ARG A 182 3.91 -8.28 -4.85
CA ARG A 182 4.57 -7.46 -3.82
C ARG A 182 5.76 -6.68 -4.37
N LEU A 183 5.84 -5.41 -3.98
CA LEU A 183 6.98 -4.54 -4.25
C LEU A 183 7.38 -3.81 -2.96
N ASP A 184 8.65 -3.92 -2.57
CA ASP A 184 9.17 -3.30 -1.35
C ASP A 184 10.14 -2.19 -1.74
N GLY A 185 10.03 -1.05 -1.08
CA GLY A 185 10.99 0.03 -1.20
C GLY A 185 11.36 0.60 0.17
N PHE A 186 12.54 1.23 0.24
CA PHE A 186 13.05 1.77 1.50
C PHE A 186 13.12 3.29 1.49
N TYR A 187 12.88 3.91 2.64
CA TYR A 187 13.21 5.31 2.84
C TYR A 187 13.76 5.52 4.26
N GLU A 188 14.79 6.35 4.38
CA GLU A 188 15.35 6.73 5.67
C GLU A 188 15.41 8.25 5.77
N ARG A 189 15.16 8.75 6.98
CA ARG A 189 15.41 10.15 7.31
C ARG A 189 16.57 10.24 8.30
N VAL A 190 17.73 10.66 7.81
CA VAL A 190 18.94 10.92 8.62
C VAL A 190 18.90 12.30 9.29
#